data_AF-A0A558H8L3-F1
#
_entry.id   AF-A0A558H8L3-F1
#
_cell.length_a   1.000
_cell.length_b   1.000
_cell.length_c   1.000
_cell.angle_alpha   90.00
_cell.angle_beta   90.00
_cell.angle_gamma   90.00
#
_symmetry.space_group_name_H-M   'P 1'
#
loop_
_entity.id
_entity.type
_entity.pdbx_description
1 polymer ?
#
loop_
_entity_poly.entity_id
_entity_poly.type
_entity_poly.pdbx_seq_one_letter_code
_entity_poly.pdbx_strand_id
1 'polypeptide(L)'
;MPRRIIGWTSLVAAAAAVPYVGILSILAYTGVYGMGDSLRIVAPDGQSVIVTQDDFDGDSVDIYIPNDDFHYKWVRSAPEISGWPRVEDQDCHLDSADGVLRLTCGSKTVVI
;
A
#
# COMPACT_ATOMS: atom_id res chain seq x y z
N MET A 1 -44.21 -31.28 -2.00
CA MET A 1 -43.31 -31.12 -0.82
C MET A 1 -43.94 -30.13 0.15
N PRO A 2 -43.84 -30.33 1.48
CA PRO A 2 -44.48 -29.45 2.46
C PRO A 2 -43.74 -28.11 2.52
N ARG A 3 -44.49 -27.00 2.45
CA ARG A 3 -43.97 -25.61 2.50
C ARG A 3 -43.05 -25.33 3.70
N ARG A 4 -43.23 -26.08 4.78
CA ARG A 4 -42.43 -25.99 6.01
C ARG A 4 -40.98 -26.44 5.81
N ILE A 5 -40.72 -27.43 4.94
CA ILE A 5 -39.35 -27.94 4.70
C ILE A 5 -38.53 -26.93 3.89
N ILE A 6 -39.18 -26.26 2.92
CA ILE A 6 -38.55 -25.25 2.06
C ILE A 6 -38.09 -24.04 2.88
N GLY A 7 -38.90 -23.60 3.86
CA GLY A 7 -38.52 -22.47 4.73
C GLY A 7 -37.31 -22.76 5.62
N TRP A 8 -37.18 -24.00 6.11
CA TRP A 8 -36.04 -24.41 6.95
C TRP A 8 -34.75 -24.59 6.15
N THR A 9 -34.81 -25.15 4.94
CA THR A 9 -33.62 -25.27 4.09
C THR A 9 -33.10 -23.90 3.63
N SER A 10 -33.99 -22.95 3.33
CA SER A 10 -33.58 -21.57 3.02
C SER A 10 -32.93 -20.86 4.20
N LEU A 11 -33.44 -21.04 5.43
CA LEU A 11 -32.88 -20.43 6.63
C LEU A 11 -31.48 -20.99 6.96
N VAL A 12 -31.30 -22.30 6.85
CA VAL A 12 -30.01 -22.96 7.08
C VAL A 12 -28.98 -22.59 6.01
N ALA A 13 -29.39 -22.50 4.74
CA ALA A 13 -28.53 -22.04 3.66
C ALA A 13 -28.09 -20.58 3.85
N ALA A 14 -28.99 -19.70 4.27
CA ALA A 14 -28.66 -18.31 4.58
C ALA A 14 -27.67 -18.22 5.75
N ALA A 15 -27.92 -18.94 6.85
CA ALA A 15 -27.02 -18.97 8.01
C ALA A 15 -25.64 -19.53 7.66
N ALA A 16 -25.57 -20.56 6.81
CA ALA A 16 -24.32 -21.13 6.33
C ALA A 16 -23.56 -20.20 5.37
N ALA A 17 -24.25 -19.31 4.66
CA ALA A 17 -23.63 -18.36 3.73
C ALA A 17 -23.03 -17.13 4.42
N VAL A 18 -23.53 -16.72 5.59
CA VAL A 18 -23.02 -15.59 6.38
C VAL A 18 -21.49 -15.63 6.59
N PRO A 19 -20.86 -16.74 7.03
CA PRO A 19 -19.41 -16.78 7.19
C PRO A 19 -18.67 -16.63 5.86
N TYR A 20 -19.19 -17.16 4.74
CA TYR A 20 -18.57 -16.99 3.42
C TYR A 20 -18.65 -15.54 2.93
N VAL A 21 -19.79 -14.88 3.15
CA VAL A 21 -19.94 -13.44 2.85
C VAL A 21 -19.00 -12.61 3.70
N GLY A 22 -18.86 -12.94 4.99
CA GLY A 22 -17.90 -12.29 5.90
C GLY A 22 -16.45 -12.44 5.42
N ILE A 23 -16.03 -13.65 5.06
CA ILE A 23 -14.68 -13.92 4.53
C ILE A 23 -14.43 -13.18 3.22
N LEU A 24 -15.38 -13.22 2.28
CA LEU A 24 -15.27 -12.48 1.01
C LEU A 24 -15.21 -10.98 1.23
N SER A 25 -15.93 -10.45 2.23
CA SER A 25 -15.90 -9.04 2.58
C SER A 25 -14.55 -8.64 3.17
N ILE A 26 -13.96 -9.48 4.04
CA ILE A 26 -12.60 -9.27 4.57
C ILE A 26 -11.58 -9.29 3.44
N LEU A 27 -11.63 -10.29 2.55
CA LEU A 27 -10.72 -10.40 1.42
C LEU A 27 -10.86 -9.23 0.44
N ALA A 28 -12.09 -8.82 0.14
CA ALA A 28 -12.34 -7.65 -0.71
C ALA A 28 -11.84 -6.36 -0.06
N TYR A 29 -12.03 -6.21 1.25
CA TYR A 29 -11.52 -5.06 2.01
C TYR A 29 -9.98 -5.04 2.00
N THR A 30 -9.32 -6.16 2.27
CA THR A 30 -7.85 -6.26 2.20
C THR A 30 -7.31 -6.14 0.77
N GLY A 31 -8.09 -6.48 -0.25
CA GLY A 31 -7.68 -6.32 -1.65
C GLY A 31 -7.77 -4.88 -2.15
N VAL A 32 -8.67 -4.07 -1.58
CA VAL A 32 -8.87 -2.65 -1.93
C VAL A 32 -8.04 -1.72 -1.04
N TYR A 33 -7.78 -2.08 0.22
CA TYR A 33 -7.08 -1.25 1.21
C TYR A 33 -5.75 -1.85 1.70
N GLY A 34 -5.30 -2.97 1.14
CA GLY A 34 -4.10 -3.68 1.60
C GLY A 34 -2.91 -3.56 0.65
N MET A 35 -3.01 -2.75 -0.40
CA MET A 35 -1.89 -2.44 -1.28
C MET A 35 -1.54 -0.97 -1.07
N GLY A 36 -0.78 -0.70 0.00
CA GLY A 36 -0.28 0.64 0.28
C GLY A 36 0.29 1.32 -0.96
N ASP A 37 0.05 2.62 -1.08
CA ASP A 37 0.45 3.41 -2.25
C ASP A 37 1.95 3.25 -2.50
N SER A 38 2.27 2.76 -3.69
CA SER A 38 3.64 2.48 -4.11
C SER A 38 4.01 3.38 -5.28
N LEU A 39 4.88 4.35 -5.04
CA LEU A 39 5.32 5.30 -6.05
C LEU A 39 6.79 5.07 -6.41
N ARG A 40 7.07 4.98 -7.71
CA ARG A 40 8.44 5.01 -8.23
C ARG A 40 8.83 6.43 -8.57
N ILE A 41 9.92 6.91 -7.98
CA ILE A 41 10.47 8.25 -8.21
C ILE A 41 11.85 8.10 -8.82
N VAL A 42 12.10 8.84 -9.90
CA VAL A 42 13.32 8.73 -10.71
C VAL A 42 14.07 10.06 -10.68
N ALA A 43 15.36 10.00 -10.36
CA ALA A 43 16.27 11.13 -10.40
C ALA A 43 16.70 11.44 -11.85
N PRO A 44 17.19 12.67 -12.11
CA PRO A 44 17.65 13.05 -13.45
C PRO A 44 18.77 12.18 -14.03
N ASP A 45 19.57 11.54 -13.17
CA ASP A 45 20.66 10.63 -13.55
C ASP A 45 20.19 9.18 -13.84
N GLY A 46 18.88 8.91 -13.70
CA GLY A 46 18.27 7.61 -13.92
C GLY A 46 18.22 6.71 -12.69
N GLN A 47 18.80 7.11 -11.55
CA GLN A 47 18.58 6.39 -10.29
C GLN A 47 17.11 6.50 -9.89
N SER A 48 16.58 5.48 -9.21
CA SER A 48 15.18 5.50 -8.79
C SER A 48 14.99 4.86 -7.44
N VAL A 49 13.93 5.24 -6.75
CA VAL A 49 13.48 4.59 -5.52
C VAL A 49 12.01 4.20 -5.65
N ILE A 50 11.59 3.17 -4.92
CA ILE A 50 10.18 2.90 -4.65
C ILE A 50 9.89 3.37 -3.22
N VAL A 51 8.85 4.17 -3.07
CA VAL A 51 8.33 4.60 -1.78
C VAL A 51 6.98 3.96 -1.59
N THR A 52 6.79 3.28 -0.47
CA THR A 52 5.52 2.65 -0.11
C THR A 52 4.98 3.32 1.15
N GLN A 53 3.75 3.82 1.10
CA GLN A 53 3.03 4.32 2.28
C GLN A 53 1.89 3.38 2.61
N ASP A 54 1.67 3.07 3.88
CA ASP A 54 0.58 2.20 4.28
C ASP A 54 -0.79 2.90 4.10
N ASP A 55 -1.82 2.11 3.77
CA ASP A 55 -3.15 2.65 3.46
C ASP A 55 -4.00 2.97 4.70
N PHE A 56 -3.62 2.46 5.87
CA PHE A 56 -4.51 2.44 7.03
C PHE A 56 -4.69 3.84 7.63
N ASP A 57 -3.59 4.48 8.03
CA ASP A 57 -3.56 5.86 8.48
C ASP A 57 -2.40 6.66 7.86
N GLY A 58 -1.55 6.00 7.06
CA GLY A 58 -0.46 6.61 6.34
C GLY A 58 0.69 7.03 7.26
N ASP A 59 0.82 6.44 8.46
CA ASP A 59 1.88 6.78 9.40
C ASP A 59 3.20 6.06 9.10
N SER A 60 3.17 5.05 8.23
CA SER A 60 4.32 4.23 7.86
C SER A 60 4.71 4.47 6.41
N VAL A 61 5.97 4.85 6.19
CA VAL A 61 6.58 4.98 4.87
C VAL A 61 7.87 4.17 4.84
N ASP A 62 8.02 3.32 3.83
CA ASP A 62 9.23 2.54 3.57
C ASP A 62 9.82 2.88 2.20
N ILE A 63 11.15 2.86 2.13
CA ILE A 63 11.92 3.22 0.93
C ILE A 63 12.74 2.03 0.48
N TYR A 64 12.67 1.75 -0.82
CA TYR A 64 13.39 0.68 -1.49
C TYR A 64 14.21 1.22 -2.66
N ILE A 65 15.40 0.65 -2.87
CA ILE A 65 16.26 0.98 -4.01
C ILE A 65 16.42 -0.23 -4.94
N PRO A 66 16.74 -0.02 -6.23
CA PRO A 66 17.06 -1.10 -7.16
C PRO A 66 18.14 -2.02 -6.60
N ASN A 67 17.88 -3.31 -6.64
CA ASN A 67 18.84 -4.36 -6.33
C ASN A 67 19.37 -5.03 -7.60
N ASP A 68 18.47 -5.25 -8.56
CA ASP A 68 18.76 -5.74 -9.90
C ASP A 68 17.66 -5.25 -10.86
N ASP A 69 17.64 -5.76 -12.10
CA ASP A 69 16.72 -5.32 -13.15
C ASP A 69 15.23 -5.48 -12.80
N PHE A 70 14.89 -6.37 -11.85
CA PHE A 70 13.50 -6.70 -11.52
C PHE A 70 13.18 -6.60 -10.03
N HIS A 71 14.17 -6.48 -9.15
CA HIS A 71 13.96 -6.46 -7.71
C HIS A 71 14.44 -5.17 -7.07
N TYR A 72 13.70 -4.76 -6.05
CA TYR A 72 14.06 -3.66 -5.16
C TYR A 72 14.38 -4.22 -3.77
N LYS A 73 15.37 -3.64 -3.11
CA LYS A 73 15.72 -3.95 -1.73
C LYS A 73 15.28 -2.83 -0.80
N TRP A 74 14.72 -3.19 0.34
CA TRP A 74 14.41 -2.23 1.39
C TRP A 74 15.70 -1.55 1.88
N VAL A 75 15.64 -0.24 2.09
CA VAL A 75 16.75 0.55 2.62
C VAL A 75 16.45 1.02 4.03
N ARG A 76 15.29 1.65 4.21
CA ARG A 76 14.88 2.22 5.50
C ARG A 76 13.39 2.57 5.54
N SER A 77 12.89 2.72 6.76
CA SER A 77 11.63 3.43 7.03
C SER A 77 11.86 4.93 7.16
N ALA A 78 10.88 5.73 6.74
CA ALA A 78 10.93 7.19 6.67
C ALA A 78 9.66 7.85 7.25
N PRO A 79 9.37 7.68 8.55
CA PRO A 79 8.20 8.28 9.19
C PRO A 79 8.19 9.81 9.11
N GLU A 80 9.33 10.45 8.85
CA GLU A 80 9.40 11.90 8.64
C GLU A 80 8.59 12.38 7.41
N ILE A 81 8.39 11.52 6.40
CA ILE A 81 7.57 11.81 5.21
C ILE A 81 6.16 11.22 5.26
N SER A 82 5.80 10.57 6.38
CA SER A 82 4.46 10.02 6.56
C SER A 82 3.41 11.07 6.91
N GLY A 83 2.15 10.66 6.95
CA GLY A 83 0.98 11.47 7.23
C GLY A 83 0.30 12.03 5.96
N TRP A 84 -0.51 13.08 6.17
CA TRP A 84 -1.27 13.77 5.13
C TRP A 84 -0.61 15.10 4.72
N PRO A 85 -0.61 15.48 3.43
CA PRO A 85 -1.03 14.68 2.27
C PRO A 85 -0.18 13.42 2.08
N ARG A 86 -0.73 12.38 1.43
CA ARG A 86 0.03 11.15 1.14
C ARG A 86 1.23 11.44 0.25
N VAL A 87 2.22 10.55 0.24
CA VAL A 87 3.41 10.69 -0.59
C VAL A 87 3.04 10.77 -2.08
N GLU A 88 2.09 9.95 -2.53
CA GLU A 88 1.63 9.97 -3.93
C GLU A 88 0.92 11.26 -4.34
N ASP A 89 0.31 11.96 -3.39
CA ASP A 89 -0.40 13.22 -3.59
C ASP A 89 0.53 14.45 -3.56
N GLN A 90 1.81 14.24 -3.23
CA GLN A 90 2.79 15.31 -3.08
C GLN A 90 3.65 15.47 -4.33
N ASP A 91 4.15 16.70 -4.51
CA ASP A 91 5.22 16.95 -5.46
C ASP A 91 6.53 16.38 -4.90
N CYS A 92 6.85 15.16 -5.30
CA CYS A 92 8.03 14.42 -4.84
C CYS A 92 9.11 14.34 -5.93
N HIS A 93 10.34 14.66 -5.55
CA HIS A 93 11.51 14.65 -6.42
C HIS A 93 12.66 13.88 -5.77
N LEU A 94 13.44 13.19 -6.59
CA LEU A 94 14.65 12.49 -6.16
C LEU A 94 15.87 13.18 -6.76
N ASP A 95 16.77 13.62 -5.90
CA ASP A 95 18.07 14.16 -6.28
C ASP A 95 19.17 13.15 -5.98
N SER A 96 20.16 13.11 -6.86
CA SER A 96 21.37 12.31 -6.71
C SER A 96 22.58 13.25 -6.78
N ALA A 97 23.31 13.35 -5.68
CA ALA A 97 24.51 14.19 -5.58
C ALA A 97 25.53 13.51 -4.67
N ASP A 98 26.80 13.49 -5.09
CA ASP A 98 27.93 12.94 -4.33
C ASP A 98 27.72 11.48 -3.85
N GLY A 99 26.97 10.69 -4.62
CA GLY A 99 26.65 9.29 -4.28
C GLY A 99 25.58 9.14 -3.20
N VAL A 100 24.88 10.23 -2.85
CA VAL A 100 23.79 10.26 -1.88
C VAL A 100 22.49 10.54 -2.59
N LEU A 101 21.47 9.74 -2.29
CA LEU A 101 20.10 9.96 -2.75
C LEU A 101 19.34 10.81 -1.74
N ARG A 102 18.65 11.83 -2.24
CA ARG A 102 17.83 12.72 -1.44
C ARG A 102 16.43 12.79 -2.03
N LEU A 103 15.47 12.23 -1.31
CA LEU A 103 14.07 12.30 -1.64
C LEU A 103 13.45 13.51 -0.95
N THR A 104 12.79 14.38 -1.71
CA THR A 104 12.04 15.52 -1.17
C THR A 104 10.58 15.38 -1.58
N CYS A 105 9.67 15.41 -0.61
CA CYS A 105 8.23 15.40 -0.83
C CYS A 105 7.62 16.61 -0.12
N GLY A 106 7.09 17.56 -0.90
CA GLY A 106 6.63 18.84 -0.37
C GLY A 106 7.74 19.60 0.36
N SER A 107 7.60 19.78 1.68
CA SER A 107 8.59 20.46 2.53
C SER A 107 9.52 19.52 3.31
N LYS A 108 9.31 18.21 3.17
CA LYS A 108 9.99 17.18 3.94
C LYS A 108 11.05 16.52 3.06
N THR A 109 12.20 16.23 3.66
CA THR A 109 13.36 15.67 2.94
C THR A 109 13.93 14.49 3.70
N VAL A 110 14.29 13.46 2.94
CA VAL A 110 14.81 12.19 3.41
C VAL A 110 16.11 11.89 2.66
N VAL A 111 17.15 11.56 3.41
CA VAL A 111 18.37 10.98 2.86
C VAL A 111 18.24 9.46 2.87
N ILE A 112 18.62 8.85 1.75
CA ILE A 112 18.52 7.41 1.47
C ILE A 112 19.93 6.84 1.34
#